data_AF-A0A7S1CXL5-F1
#
_entry.id   AF-A0A7S1CXL5-F1
#
_cell.length_a   1.000
_cell.length_b   1.000
_cell.length_c   1.000
_cell.angle_alpha   90.00
_cell.angle_beta   90.00
_cell.angle_gamma   90.00
#
_symmetry.space_group_name_H-M   'P 1'
#
loop_
_entity.id
_entity.type
_entity.pdbx_description
1 polymer ?
#
loop_
_entity_poly.entity_id
_entity_poly.type
_entity_poly.pdbx_seq_one_letter_code
_entity_poly.pdbx_strand_id
1 'polypeptide(L)'
;RSGGGVSSNDNDPLEQGQGNSLIQLQRLDVVCGLSTKLTEHHFGNRRFRRLIRNNHLLYKSCPKKNNKKNNKKKNSIALRVLQEIEACGARFLIPDNNNKNNRRSGNNSWRLASSKVSMVKIRKALRKKYMENFHWDDSIEEE
;
A
#
# COMPACT_ATOMS: atom_id res chain seq x y z
N ARG A 1 64.08 8.13 -1.69
CA ARG A 1 63.45 8.94 -0.62
C ARG A 1 61.96 8.98 -0.96
N SER A 2 61.13 8.00 -0.64
CA SER A 2 60.82 7.34 0.65
C SER A 2 60.16 8.28 1.65
N GLY A 3 58.89 7.97 1.96
CA GLY A 3 58.02 8.54 2.99
C GLY A 3 56.65 8.91 2.40
N GLY A 4 55.49 8.34 2.75
CA GLY A 4 55.11 7.42 3.83
C GLY A 4 53.86 7.96 4.56
N GLY A 5 52.79 7.16 4.63
CA GLY A 5 51.58 7.37 5.47
C GLY A 5 50.46 8.20 4.83
N VAL A 6 49.16 7.96 5.04
CA VAL A 6 48.43 7.20 6.07
C VAL A 6 47.09 6.73 5.49
N SER A 7 46.65 5.57 5.97
CA SER A 7 45.37 4.90 5.72
C SER A 7 44.19 5.68 6.31
N SER A 8 43.11 5.84 5.54
CA SER A 8 41.76 6.04 6.06
C SER A 8 40.80 5.11 5.32
N ASN A 9 40.53 3.98 5.94
CA ASN A 9 39.35 3.16 5.69
C ASN A 9 38.16 3.89 6.32
N ASP A 10 37.44 4.69 5.55
CA ASP A 10 36.09 5.09 5.92
C ASP A 10 35.11 4.21 5.16
N ASN A 11 34.56 3.25 5.91
CA ASN A 11 33.45 2.41 5.50
C ASN A 11 32.27 3.33 5.18
N ASP A 12 32.02 3.58 3.89
CA ASP A 12 30.69 3.95 3.44
C ASP A 12 29.71 2.87 3.93
N PRO A 13 28.64 3.24 4.67
CA PRO A 13 27.62 2.28 5.02
C PRO A 13 26.95 1.84 3.72
N LEU A 14 27.28 0.60 3.32
CA LEU A 14 26.60 -0.23 2.34
C LEU A 14 25.14 0.23 2.20
N GLU A 15 24.84 0.94 1.10
CA GLU A 15 23.46 1.05 0.64
C GLU A 15 22.96 -0.38 0.53
N GLN A 16 22.08 -0.74 1.46
CA GLN A 16 21.48 -2.04 1.56
C GLN A 16 20.88 -2.36 0.19
N GLY A 17 21.56 -3.26 -0.52
CA GLY A 17 21.09 -3.78 -1.78
C GLY A 17 19.63 -4.18 -1.62
N GLN A 18 18.77 -3.55 -2.42
CA GLN A 18 17.39 -3.96 -2.57
C GLN A 18 17.41 -5.36 -3.18
N GLY A 19 17.54 -6.37 -2.30
CA GLY A 19 17.37 -7.76 -2.68
C GLY A 19 15.99 -7.89 -3.30
N ASN A 20 15.93 -8.45 -4.52
CA ASN A 20 14.74 -8.93 -5.20
C ASN A 20 14.04 -10.01 -4.34
N SER A 21 13.52 -9.62 -3.19
CA SER A 21 12.82 -10.49 -2.27
C SER A 21 11.38 -10.56 -2.74
N LEU A 22 11.10 -11.61 -3.50
CA LEU A 22 9.76 -12.00 -3.86
C LEU A 22 8.94 -12.10 -2.56
N ILE A 23 7.97 -11.19 -2.36
CA ILE A 23 7.17 -11.22 -1.14
C ILE A 23 6.05 -12.24 -1.32
N GLN A 24 5.98 -13.19 -0.39
CA GLN A 24 4.84 -14.09 -0.29
C GLN A 24 3.62 -13.31 0.21
N LEU A 25 2.50 -13.47 -0.51
CA LEU A 25 1.23 -12.85 -0.17
C LEU A 25 0.67 -13.44 1.13
N GLN A 26 0.42 -12.61 2.13
CA GLN A 26 -0.23 -13.01 3.38
C GLN A 26 -1.73 -12.70 3.34
N ARG A 27 -2.52 -13.43 4.14
CA ARG A 27 -4.00 -13.29 4.20
C ARG A 27 -4.48 -11.85 4.42
N LEU A 28 -3.76 -11.10 5.26
CA LEU A 28 -4.14 -9.73 5.63
C LEU A 28 -3.61 -8.66 4.66
N ASP A 29 -2.72 -9.01 3.74
CA ASP A 29 -2.11 -8.03 2.83
C ASP A 29 -3.13 -7.40 1.89
N VAL A 30 -2.95 -6.10 1.65
CA VAL A 30 -3.76 -5.32 0.72
C VAL A 30 -3.11 -5.34 -0.65
N VAL A 31 -3.69 -6.15 -1.54
CA VAL A 31 -3.20 -6.36 -2.89
C VAL A 31 -3.69 -5.26 -3.81
N CYS A 32 -2.78 -4.42 -4.29
CA CYS A 32 -3.08 -3.33 -5.21
C CYS A 32 -2.67 -3.71 -6.63
N GLY A 33 -3.58 -3.80 -7.62
CA GLY A 33 -3.13 -4.06 -9.00
C GLY A 33 -4.16 -4.70 -9.92
N LEU A 34 -3.65 -5.35 -10.98
CA LEU A 34 -4.35 -5.80 -12.18
C LEU A 34 -4.68 -7.32 -12.20
N SER A 35 -4.98 -7.91 -11.05
CA SER A 35 -5.62 -9.23 -11.01
C SER A 35 -7.01 -9.05 -10.43
N THR A 36 -8.01 -8.90 -11.29
CA THR A 36 -9.41 -8.60 -10.89
C THR A 36 -9.92 -9.62 -9.89
N LYS A 37 -9.80 -10.93 -10.17
CA LYS A 37 -10.25 -11.99 -9.26
C LYS A 37 -9.56 -11.96 -7.89
N LEU A 38 -8.24 -11.83 -7.85
CA LEU A 38 -7.50 -11.82 -6.57
C LEU A 38 -7.77 -10.51 -5.81
N THR A 39 -7.67 -9.35 -6.46
CA THR A 39 -7.89 -8.06 -5.80
C THR A 39 -9.34 -7.85 -5.35
N GLU A 40 -10.29 -8.52 -5.99
CA GLU A 40 -11.69 -8.50 -5.60
C GLU A 40 -11.94 -9.34 -4.35
N HIS A 41 -11.50 -10.60 -4.31
CA HIS A 41 -11.88 -11.52 -3.23
C HIS A 41 -10.88 -11.65 -2.08
N HIS A 42 -9.66 -11.11 -2.23
CA HIS A 42 -8.64 -11.21 -1.18
C HIS A 42 -9.12 -10.62 0.15
N PHE A 43 -8.87 -11.34 1.25
CA PHE A 43 -9.36 -10.97 2.58
C PHE A 43 -8.86 -9.60 3.02
N GLY A 44 -7.56 -9.31 2.87
CA GLY A 44 -7.01 -7.98 3.15
C GLY A 44 -7.69 -6.86 2.34
N ASN A 45 -8.13 -7.13 1.11
CA ASN A 45 -8.83 -6.13 0.29
C ASN A 45 -10.28 -5.92 0.72
N ARG A 46 -10.99 -6.97 1.18
CA ARG A 46 -12.32 -6.84 1.80
C ARG A 46 -12.25 -5.94 3.03
N ARG A 47 -11.31 -6.22 3.93
CA ARG A 47 -11.08 -5.42 5.13
C ARG A 47 -10.70 -3.98 4.79
N PHE A 48 -9.80 -3.79 3.83
CA PHE A 48 -9.44 -2.47 3.33
C PHE A 48 -10.67 -1.69 2.83
N ARG A 49 -11.55 -2.32 2.05
CA ARG A 49 -12.80 -1.69 1.57
C ARG A 49 -13.72 -1.28 2.72
N ARG A 50 -13.87 -2.12 3.75
CA ARG A 50 -14.62 -1.77 4.97
C ARG A 50 -14.05 -0.52 5.66
N LEU A 51 -12.73 -0.43 5.81
CA LEU A 51 -12.06 0.76 6.36
C LEU A 51 -12.30 2.01 5.52
N ILE A 52 -12.24 1.87 4.19
CA ILE A 52 -12.53 2.97 3.26
C ILE A 52 -13.98 3.43 3.41
N ARG A 53 -14.95 2.51 3.50
CA ARG A 53 -16.38 2.81 3.69
C ARG A 53 -16.60 3.62 4.98
N ASN A 54 -16.03 3.16 6.10
CA ASN A 54 -16.15 3.82 7.41
C ASN A 54 -15.57 5.24 7.42
N ASN A 55 -14.53 5.50 6.62
CA ASN A 55 -13.84 6.79 6.57
C ASN A 55 -14.28 7.67 5.38
N HIS A 56 -15.11 7.15 4.46
CA HIS A 56 -15.47 7.82 3.21
C HIS A 56 -16.22 9.14 3.44
N LEU A 57 -17.26 9.11 4.29
CA LEU A 57 -18.09 10.27 4.58
C LEU A 57 -17.27 11.38 5.26
N LEU A 58 -16.40 11.02 6.21
CA LEU A 58 -15.48 11.95 6.86
C LEU A 58 -14.51 12.59 5.86
N TYR A 59 -14.04 11.84 4.87
CA TYR A 59 -13.15 12.36 3.84
C TYR A 59 -13.88 13.29 2.86
N LYS A 60 -15.12 12.95 2.45
CA LYS A 60 -15.94 13.75 1.53
C LYS A 60 -16.45 15.04 2.16
N SER A 61 -16.79 15.04 3.45
CA SER A 61 -17.28 16.23 4.17
C SER A 61 -16.22 17.34 4.25
N CYS A 62 -14.94 17.01 4.08
CA CYS A 62 -13.86 17.99 4.01
C CYS A 62 -13.90 18.76 2.67
N PRO A 63 -14.09 20.10 2.67
CA PRO A 63 -14.22 20.88 1.44
C PRO A 63 -13.00 20.75 0.51
N LYS A 64 -13.25 20.82 -0.80
CA LYS A 64 -12.22 20.65 -1.85
C LYS A 64 -11.42 21.92 -2.13
N LYS A 65 -11.87 23.09 -1.67
CA LYS A 65 -11.17 24.38 -1.86
C LYS A 65 -9.73 24.27 -1.36
N ASN A 66 -8.79 24.93 -2.05
CA ASN A 66 -7.32 24.97 -1.84
C ASN A 66 -6.87 25.48 -0.45
N ASN A 67 -7.54 25.06 0.60
CA ASN A 67 -7.27 25.44 1.96
C ASN A 67 -6.36 24.38 2.58
N LYS A 68 -5.14 24.80 2.96
CA LYS A 68 -4.11 23.97 3.58
C LYS A 68 -4.66 23.16 4.77
N LYS A 69 -5.60 23.74 5.54
CA LYS A 69 -6.27 23.07 6.68
C LYS A 69 -7.07 21.84 6.24
N ASN A 70 -7.84 21.93 5.16
CA ASN A 70 -8.65 20.83 4.65
C ASN A 70 -7.79 19.70 4.05
N ASN A 71 -6.69 20.06 3.39
CA ASN A 71 -5.72 19.08 2.90
C ASN A 71 -5.05 18.33 4.06
N LYS A 72 -4.71 19.01 5.16
CA LYS A 72 -4.18 18.37 6.38
C LYS A 72 -5.19 17.38 6.96
N LYS A 73 -6.47 17.74 7.04
CA LYS A 73 -7.55 16.85 7.54
C LYS A 73 -7.78 15.63 6.63
N LYS A 74 -7.81 15.81 5.31
CA LYS A 74 -7.89 14.69 4.36
C LYS A 74 -6.68 13.76 4.47
N ASN A 75 -5.50 14.32 4.71
CA ASN A 75 -4.29 13.53 4.91
C ASN A 75 -4.32 12.76 6.22
N SER A 76 -4.82 13.34 7.31
CA SER A 76 -4.93 12.63 8.60
C SER A 76 -5.92 11.47 8.53
N ILE A 77 -7.04 11.62 7.80
CA ILE A 77 -8.00 10.53 7.56
C ILE A 77 -7.33 9.39 6.78
N ALA A 78 -6.61 9.70 5.70
CA ALA A 78 -5.89 8.68 4.94
C ALA A 78 -4.77 8.00 5.76
N LEU A 79 -4.09 8.76 6.62
CA LEU A 79 -3.04 8.24 7.49
C LEU A 79 -3.61 7.30 8.55
N ARG A 80 -4.77 7.63 9.13
CA ARG A 80 -5.48 6.75 10.06
C ARG A 80 -5.78 5.39 9.43
N VAL A 81 -6.29 5.37 8.20
CA VAL A 81 -6.55 4.12 7.47
C VAL A 81 -5.26 3.32 7.27
N LEU A 82 -4.15 3.98 6.93
CA LEU A 82 -2.86 3.30 6.78
C LEU A 82 -2.39 2.68 8.10
N GLN A 83 -2.43 3.45 9.18
CA GLN A 83 -2.01 2.99 10.52
C GLN A 83 -2.86 1.83 11.01
N GLU A 84 -4.16 1.82 10.73
CA GLU A 84 -5.05 0.74 11.15
C GLU A 84 -4.77 -0.58 10.41
N ILE A 85 -4.36 -0.50 9.14
CA ILE A 85 -3.90 -1.66 8.35
C ILE A 85 -2.57 -2.17 8.91
N GLU A 86 -1.61 -1.28 9.11
CA GLU A 86 -0.29 -1.62 9.63
C GLU A 86 -0.34 -2.17 11.07
N ALA A 87 -1.20 -1.63 11.93
CA ALA A 87 -1.42 -2.11 13.30
C ALA A 87 -1.91 -3.57 13.34
N CYS A 88 -2.48 -4.06 12.24
CA CYS A 88 -2.92 -5.44 12.10
C CYS A 88 -1.88 -6.35 11.42
N GLY A 89 -0.66 -5.86 11.23
CA GLY A 89 0.40 -6.57 10.51
C GLY A 89 0.20 -6.66 9.00
N ALA A 90 -0.82 -5.98 8.44
CA ALA A 90 -1.08 -6.00 7.00
C ALA A 90 -0.17 -5.04 6.25
N ARG A 91 0.17 -5.39 5.02
CA ARG A 91 1.02 -4.57 4.14
C ARG A 91 0.31 -4.25 2.84
N PHE A 92 0.65 -3.11 2.25
CA PHE A 92 0.24 -2.83 0.88
C PHE A 92 1.21 -3.48 -0.08
N LEU A 93 0.70 -4.33 -0.97
CA LEU A 93 1.49 -5.00 -1.99
C LEU A 93 1.11 -4.48 -3.37
N ILE A 94 2.12 -4.30 -4.22
CA ILE A 94 1.95 -3.97 -5.64
C ILE A 94 2.64 -5.01 -6.49
N PRO A 95 2.22 -5.19 -7.76
CA PRO A 95 2.82 -6.18 -8.64
C PRO A 95 4.26 -5.75 -8.90
N ASP A 96 5.16 -6.72 -8.84
CA ASP A 96 6.53 -6.50 -9.24
C ASP A 96 6.63 -6.57 -10.78
N ASN A 97 6.81 -5.40 -11.39
CA ASN A 97 6.91 -5.25 -12.84
C ASN A 97 8.33 -5.49 -13.37
N ASN A 98 9.32 -5.64 -12.49
CA ASN A 98 10.71 -5.86 -12.90
C ASN A 98 10.90 -7.24 -13.53
N ASN A 99 10.01 -8.19 -13.21
CA ASN A 99 10.03 -9.51 -13.81
C ASN A 99 9.12 -9.59 -15.05
N LYS A 100 9.60 -9.09 -16.20
CA LYS A 100 8.91 -9.19 -17.50
C LYS A 100 8.60 -10.64 -17.91
N ASN A 101 9.32 -11.62 -17.35
CA ASN A 101 9.13 -13.05 -17.62
C ASN A 101 7.97 -13.68 -16.83
N ASN A 102 7.51 -13.05 -15.73
CA ASN A 102 6.42 -13.59 -14.90
C ASN A 102 5.01 -13.42 -15.51
N ARG A 103 4.85 -12.59 -16.55
CA ARG A 103 3.56 -12.43 -17.24
C ARG A 103 3.05 -13.72 -17.89
N ARG A 104 3.95 -14.68 -18.16
CA ARG A 104 3.63 -15.99 -18.76
C ARG A 104 3.52 -17.12 -17.74
N SER A 105 4.05 -16.93 -16.53
CA SER A 105 4.21 -18.00 -15.52
C SER A 105 3.02 -18.13 -14.56
N GLY A 106 2.05 -17.21 -14.58
CA GLY A 106 0.94 -17.19 -13.61
C GLY A 106 1.35 -16.82 -12.18
N ASN A 107 2.64 -16.86 -11.86
CA ASN A 107 3.21 -16.45 -10.58
C ASN A 107 3.34 -14.93 -10.52
N ASN A 108 2.32 -14.27 -9.97
CA ASN A 108 2.39 -12.85 -9.64
C ASN A 108 3.39 -12.64 -8.51
N SER A 109 4.56 -12.08 -8.82
CA SER A 109 5.52 -11.59 -7.84
C SER A 109 5.01 -10.29 -7.22
N TRP A 110 5.04 -10.21 -5.89
CA TRP A 110 4.62 -9.04 -5.13
C TRP A 110 5.80 -8.33 -4.51
N ARG A 111 5.68 -7.01 -4.39
CA ARG A 111 6.63 -6.18 -3.66
C ARG A 111 5.91 -5.23 -2.72
N LEU A 112 6.61 -4.81 -1.67
CA LEU A 112 6.08 -3.88 -0.67
C LEU A 112 5.87 -2.51 -1.33
N ALA A 113 4.67 -1.96 -1.17
CA ALA A 113 4.40 -0.59 -1.53
C ALA A 113 5.00 0.34 -0.47
N SER A 114 5.69 1.39 -0.91
CA SER A 114 6.13 2.43 0.02
C SER A 114 4.92 3.15 0.62
N SER A 115 5.08 3.71 1.83
CA SER A 115 4.02 4.48 2.50
C SER A 115 3.42 5.57 1.60
N LYS A 116 4.25 6.23 0.78
CA LYS A 116 3.79 7.21 -0.23
C LYS A 116 2.82 6.60 -1.25
N VAL A 117 3.12 5.41 -1.76
CA VAL A 117 2.26 4.70 -2.72
C VAL A 117 0.96 4.26 -2.04
N SER A 118 1.05 3.68 -0.84
CA SER A 118 -0.12 3.27 -0.03
C SER A 118 -1.07 4.44 0.22
N MET A 119 -0.53 5.58 0.64
CA MET A 119 -1.31 6.81 0.85
C MET A 119 -2.01 7.31 -0.41
N VAL A 120 -1.34 7.24 -1.57
CA VAL A 120 -1.97 7.60 -2.85
C VAL A 120 -3.13 6.66 -3.17
N LYS A 121 -2.97 5.35 -2.92
CA LYS A 121 -4.04 4.35 -3.13
C LYS A 121 -5.21 4.58 -2.20
N ILE A 122 -4.97 4.78 -0.91
CA ILE A 122 -6.00 5.11 0.09
C ILE A 122 -6.78 6.35 -0.32
N ARG A 123 -6.09 7.45 -0.65
CA ARG A 123 -6.76 8.69 -1.09
C ARG A 123 -7.56 8.50 -2.38
N LYS A 124 -7.07 7.70 -3.32
CA LYS A 124 -7.85 7.37 -4.54
C LYS A 124 -9.10 6.58 -4.17
N ALA A 125 -8.99 5.59 -3.30
CA ALA A 125 -10.13 4.79 -2.83
C ALA A 125 -11.16 5.66 -2.09
N LEU A 126 -10.74 6.52 -1.15
CA LEU A 126 -11.62 7.45 -0.44
C LEU A 126 -12.34 8.45 -1.35
N ARG A 127 -11.77 8.77 -2.53
CA ARG A 127 -12.40 9.67 -3.52
C ARG A 127 -13.39 8.97 -4.44
N LYS A 128 -13.27 7.65 -4.65
CA LYS A 128 -14.12 6.94 -5.62
C LYS A 128 -15.58 7.04 -5.19
N LYS A 129 -16.45 7.39 -6.14
CA LYS A 129 -17.92 7.44 -5.95
C LYS A 129 -18.56 6.04 -5.86
N TYR A 130 -17.90 5.00 -6.38
CA TYR A 130 -18.40 3.62 -6.43
C TYR A 130 -18.75 2.98 -5.08
N MET A 131 -18.41 3.61 -3.96
CA MET A 131 -18.84 3.15 -2.63
C MET A 131 -20.36 3.35 -2.40
N GLU A 132 -21.04 4.14 -3.24
CA GLU A 132 -22.48 4.40 -3.13
C GLU A 132 -23.36 3.32 -3.82
N ASN A 133 -22.84 2.55 -4.79
CA ASN A 133 -23.64 1.65 -5.64
C ASN A 133 -23.16 0.18 -5.71
N PHE A 134 -22.16 -0.23 -4.93
CA PHE A 134 -21.61 -1.59 -5.01
C PHE A 134 -22.00 -2.39 -3.76
N HIS A 135 -22.93 -3.34 -3.93
CA HIS A 135 -23.31 -4.32 -2.90
C HIS A 135 -22.15 -5.32 -2.77
N TRP A 136 -21.33 -5.14 -1.75
CA TRP A 136 -20.34 -6.14 -1.36
C TRP A 136 -21.05 -7.10 -0.42
N ASP A 137 -21.09 -8.36 -0.79
CA ASP A 137 -21.62 -9.42 0.06
C ASP A 137 -20.68 -9.56 1.28
N ASP A 138 -21.08 -8.93 2.38
CA ASP A 138 -20.39 -8.98 3.67
C ASP A 138 -20.72 -10.30 4.42
N SER A 139 -21.47 -11.23 3.82
CA SER A 139 -22.00 -12.47 4.44
C SER A 139 -20.99 -13.61 4.64
N ILE A 140 -19.68 -13.33 4.66
CA ILE A 140 -18.65 -14.32 5.00
C ILE A 140 -17.74 -13.75 6.08
N GLU A 141 -18.29 -13.54 7.27
CA GLU A 141 -17.55 -13.29 8.52
C GLU A 141 -18.21 -14.08 9.67
N GLU A 142 -18.22 -15.42 9.59
CA GLU A 142 -18.28 -16.29 10.79
C GLU A 142 -17.42 -17.54 10.53
N GLU A 143 -16.17 -17.52 11.00
CA GLU A 143 -15.42 -18.70 11.45
C GLU A 143 -14.23 -18.25 12.31
#